data_AF-A0AAW2CLY0-F1
#
_entry.id   AF-A0AAW2CLY0-F1
#
_cell.length_a   1.000
_cell.length_b   1.000
_cell.length_c   1.000
_cell.angle_alpha   90.00
_cell.angle_beta   90.00
_cell.angle_gamma   90.00
#
_symmetry.space_group_name_H-M   'P 1'
#
loop_
_entity.id
_entity.type
_entity.pdbx_description
1 polymer ?
#
loop_
_entity_poly.entity_id
_entity_poly.type
_entity_poly.pdbx_seq_one_letter_code
_entity_poly.pdbx_strand_id
1 'polypeptide(L)'
;MGVVVGGVILDESVLLASNSPQHENPSLQPVADSLLRKLRHSKIPTGISYDVGLSDDKVSLLKRLATLYSFDCFILNASSIDDAKNEIMLAWGDTGGSILYVVSDKKKEFFLKLSNCSWLIVVLRSLGQESADVTEGGSSCENSSMIFINKLEELPSTVCHINRKATGNSVVTVGYVMKPSREEDFAKRGAFPLYPTQNGLIFMPLTFELPLSPQLQEADIVLHKATDEIKSIELKSRTNFSNRIVYTSGMQDLQRYLEDHPDCCVIDSFNNIYPVLDRLEIQEILLRLEDLKTEGRSTIRGPHFLKVDSFKEPDLLQRLSEAKLSLPSIVKPQVACGVANAHNMAIIFRNEDFKDLSVPLPAVVQEYVDHSSTLYKFYVLGEKVFYAVKKSTPNADILMKLSESSGLEPLVFDSLKSLPTAKEDQHYGDGNCSKATNSCVDLDLVIDAANWLRGVLDLTIFGFDVVIQEGTCDHVIVDVNYLPSFKEVPDDIAIPAFWEAIKKKFELKRSK
;
A
#
# COMPACT_ATOMS: atom_id res chain seq x y z
N MET A 1 -12.27 20.41 -25.62
CA MET A 1 -12.00 19.32 -24.67
C MET A 1 -10.64 18.75 -25.00
N GLY A 2 -9.77 18.54 -24.01
CA GLY A 2 -8.45 17.93 -24.26
C GLY A 2 -8.59 16.47 -24.68
N VAL A 3 -7.54 15.91 -25.27
CA VAL A 3 -7.47 14.48 -25.62
C VAL A 3 -6.81 13.74 -24.46
N VAL A 4 -7.40 12.63 -24.02
CA VAL A 4 -6.82 11.75 -22.99
C VAL A 4 -5.58 11.02 -23.54
N VAL A 5 -4.68 10.60 -22.67
CA VAL A 5 -3.53 9.75 -23.03
C VAL A 5 -4.03 8.34 -23.32
N GLY A 6 -3.99 7.95 -24.59
CA GLY A 6 -4.39 6.61 -25.08
C GLY A 6 -3.23 5.62 -25.15
N GLY A 7 -1.99 6.09 -25.13
CA GLY A 7 -0.80 5.24 -25.12
C GLY A 7 0.46 6.03 -24.77
N VAL A 8 1.49 5.35 -24.25
CA VAL A 8 2.79 5.95 -23.92
C VAL A 8 3.88 5.23 -24.70
N ILE A 9 4.71 5.98 -25.42
CA ILE A 9 5.89 5.43 -26.10
C ILE A 9 7.13 6.08 -25.49
N LEU A 10 8.04 5.26 -24.99
CA LEU A 10 9.32 5.67 -24.43
C LEU A 10 10.42 5.47 -25.46
N ASP A 11 11.03 6.55 -25.92
CA ASP A 11 12.20 6.51 -26.79
C ASP A 11 13.42 5.95 -26.04
N GLU A 12 14.31 5.26 -26.76
CA GLU A 12 15.52 4.70 -26.16
C GLU A 12 16.39 5.76 -25.47
N SER A 13 16.33 7.01 -25.92
CA SER A 13 17.08 8.13 -25.36
C SER A 13 16.65 8.50 -23.93
N VAL A 14 15.45 8.11 -23.51
CA VAL A 14 14.97 8.30 -22.11
C VAL A 14 15.01 7.01 -21.30
N LEU A 15 15.57 5.92 -21.83
CA LEU A 15 15.71 4.66 -21.10
C LEU A 15 17.18 4.30 -20.88
N LEU A 16 18.01 4.53 -21.89
CA LEU A 16 19.41 4.14 -21.88
C LEU A 16 20.29 5.21 -21.24
N ALA A 17 21.25 4.78 -20.44
CA ALA A 17 22.25 5.68 -19.87
C ALA A 17 23.14 6.27 -20.98
N SER A 18 23.49 7.55 -20.86
CA SER A 18 24.24 8.28 -21.89
C SER A 18 25.73 7.93 -21.96
N ASN A 19 26.29 7.22 -20.98
CA ASN A 19 27.74 7.17 -20.71
C ASN A 19 28.34 5.74 -20.65
N SER A 20 27.81 4.78 -21.39
CA SER A 20 28.56 3.51 -21.54
C SER A 20 29.70 3.73 -22.56
N PRO A 21 31.00 3.63 -22.20
CA PRO A 21 32.07 3.53 -23.18
C PRO A 21 31.78 2.38 -24.15
N GLN A 22 32.32 2.44 -25.38
CA GLN A 22 32.02 1.52 -26.49
C GLN A 22 32.22 0.00 -26.18
N HIS A 23 32.75 -0.35 -25.01
CA HIS A 23 33.00 -1.72 -24.55
C HIS A 23 32.28 -2.11 -23.25
N GLU A 24 31.41 -1.25 -22.69
CA GLU A 24 30.59 -1.61 -21.53
C GLU A 24 29.20 -2.08 -21.95
N ASN A 25 28.67 -3.06 -21.21
CA ASN A 25 27.30 -3.53 -21.39
C ASN A 25 26.32 -2.35 -21.26
N PRO A 26 25.32 -2.26 -22.15
CA PRO A 26 24.33 -1.19 -22.08
C PRO A 26 23.60 -1.25 -20.74
N SER A 27 23.43 -0.09 -20.12
CA SER A 27 22.72 0.06 -18.85
C SER A 27 21.54 1.00 -18.99
N LEU A 28 20.56 0.80 -18.11
CA LEU A 28 19.44 1.71 -17.95
C LEU A 28 19.87 2.94 -17.15
N GLN A 29 19.26 4.08 -17.46
CA GLN A 29 19.38 5.22 -16.57
C GLN A 29 18.72 4.93 -15.22
N PRO A 30 19.17 5.59 -14.14
CA PRO A 30 18.47 5.52 -12.86
C PRO A 30 16.99 5.85 -13.06
N VAL A 31 16.09 5.25 -12.28
CA VAL A 31 14.63 5.49 -12.30
C VAL A 31 13.86 4.79 -13.43
N ALA A 32 14.49 4.47 -14.58
CA ALA A 32 13.79 3.83 -15.70
C ALA A 32 13.02 2.56 -15.28
N ASP A 33 13.63 1.69 -14.46
CA ASP A 33 12.98 0.47 -13.96
C ASP A 33 11.71 0.76 -13.14
N SER A 34 11.78 1.76 -12.24
CA SER A 34 10.65 2.18 -11.41
C SER A 34 9.49 2.73 -12.25
N LEU A 35 9.81 3.54 -13.27
CA LEU A 35 8.80 4.05 -14.19
C LEU A 35 8.14 2.92 -15.00
N LEU A 36 8.92 1.99 -15.56
CA LEU A 36 8.40 0.88 -16.36
C LEU A 36 7.45 0.00 -15.53
N ARG A 37 7.76 -0.24 -14.25
CA ARG A 37 6.85 -0.93 -13.30
C ARG A 37 5.52 -0.20 -13.12
N LYS A 38 5.55 1.13 -12.96
CA LYS A 38 4.33 1.95 -12.82
C LYS A 38 3.48 1.91 -14.11
N LEU A 39 4.12 2.08 -15.27
CA LEU A 39 3.43 2.07 -16.56
C LEU A 39 2.80 0.71 -16.89
N ARG A 40 3.49 -0.40 -16.55
CA ARG A 40 2.97 -1.77 -16.73
C ARG A 40 1.59 -1.98 -16.13
N HIS A 41 1.33 -1.35 -14.99
CA HIS A 41 0.09 -1.54 -14.25
C HIS A 41 -0.86 -0.33 -14.35
N SER A 42 -0.51 0.67 -15.16
CA SER A 42 -1.33 1.88 -15.38
C SER A 42 -2.58 1.65 -16.22
N LYS A 43 -2.64 0.50 -16.92
CA LYS A 43 -3.60 0.14 -17.99
C LYS A 43 -3.55 1.04 -19.22
N ILE A 44 -2.53 1.88 -19.35
CA ILE A 44 -2.23 2.61 -20.59
C ILE A 44 -1.31 1.75 -21.44
N PRO A 45 -1.67 1.42 -22.70
CA PRO A 45 -0.77 0.77 -23.65
C PRO A 45 0.59 1.45 -23.67
N THR A 46 1.65 0.68 -23.45
CA THR A 46 3.01 1.22 -23.31
C THR A 46 3.95 0.52 -24.27
N GLY A 47 4.77 1.29 -24.97
CA GLY A 47 5.73 0.81 -25.95
C GLY A 47 7.11 1.43 -25.75
N ILE A 48 8.13 0.74 -26.25
CA ILE A 48 9.50 1.22 -26.31
C ILE A 48 9.86 1.43 -27.77
N SER A 49 10.32 2.63 -28.13
CA SER A 49 10.83 2.90 -29.48
C SER A 49 12.35 2.97 -29.53
N TYR A 50 12.91 2.62 -30.68
CA TYR A 50 14.32 2.84 -30.97
C TYR A 50 14.59 3.11 -32.46
N ASP A 51 15.71 3.79 -32.75
CA ASP A 51 16.17 4.05 -34.11
C ASP A 51 16.90 2.83 -34.73
N VAL A 52 16.82 2.68 -36.05
CA VAL A 52 17.50 1.62 -36.84
C VAL A 52 19.02 1.64 -36.64
N GLY A 53 19.60 2.82 -36.37
CA GLY A 53 21.04 2.97 -36.15
C GLY A 53 21.54 2.57 -34.75
N LEU A 54 20.67 2.10 -33.85
CA LEU A 54 21.04 1.70 -32.50
C LEU A 54 21.82 0.37 -32.50
N SER A 55 22.84 0.23 -31.64
CA SER A 55 23.64 -0.99 -31.57
C SER A 55 22.85 -2.23 -31.14
N ASP A 56 23.21 -3.41 -31.65
CA ASP A 56 22.51 -4.67 -31.38
C ASP A 56 22.37 -4.99 -29.89
N ASP A 57 23.42 -4.72 -29.09
CA ASP A 57 23.38 -4.93 -27.63
C ASP A 57 22.33 -4.06 -26.94
N LYS A 58 22.18 -2.80 -27.37
CA LYS A 58 21.19 -1.86 -26.83
C LYS A 58 19.79 -2.26 -27.27
N VAL A 59 19.61 -2.65 -28.53
CA VAL A 59 18.33 -3.17 -29.04
C VAL A 59 17.93 -4.43 -28.28
N SER A 60 18.86 -5.35 -28.02
CA SER A 60 18.64 -6.56 -27.24
C SER A 60 18.19 -6.26 -25.81
N LEU A 61 18.82 -5.27 -25.15
CA LEU A 61 18.39 -4.81 -23.83
C LEU A 61 16.95 -4.27 -23.85
N LEU A 62 16.62 -3.39 -24.80
CA LEU A 62 15.28 -2.81 -24.91
C LEU A 62 14.21 -3.87 -25.19
N LYS A 63 14.47 -4.82 -26.10
CA LYS A 63 13.57 -5.94 -26.37
C LYS A 63 13.37 -6.82 -25.13
N ARG A 64 14.43 -7.08 -24.36
CA ARG A 64 14.34 -7.83 -23.10
C ARG A 64 13.45 -7.10 -22.08
N LEU A 65 13.57 -5.78 -21.99
CA LEU A 65 12.73 -4.97 -21.10
C LEU A 65 11.27 -4.95 -21.56
N ALA A 66 11.03 -4.79 -22.87
CA ALA A 66 9.70 -4.87 -23.44
C ALA A 66 9.06 -6.23 -23.13
N THR A 67 9.82 -7.33 -23.25
CA THR A 67 9.35 -8.66 -22.87
C THR A 67 9.06 -8.77 -21.36
N LEU A 68 9.97 -8.27 -20.51
CA LEU A 68 9.84 -8.33 -19.05
C LEU A 68 8.60 -7.59 -18.53
N TYR A 69 8.31 -6.45 -19.12
CA TYR A 69 7.20 -5.57 -18.74
C TYR A 69 5.93 -5.76 -19.59
N SER A 70 5.97 -6.67 -20.58
CA SER A 70 4.88 -6.92 -21.53
C SER A 70 4.50 -5.68 -22.35
N PHE A 71 5.50 -4.97 -22.85
CA PHE A 71 5.38 -3.83 -23.75
C PHE A 71 5.71 -4.22 -25.19
N ASP A 72 5.22 -3.41 -26.12
CA ASP A 72 5.58 -3.50 -27.52
C ASP A 72 6.89 -2.77 -27.80
N CYS A 73 7.61 -3.25 -28.82
CA CYS A 73 8.80 -2.57 -29.34
C CYS A 73 8.53 -2.07 -30.76
N PHE A 74 8.79 -0.78 -30.99
CA PHE A 74 8.58 -0.15 -32.28
C PHE A 74 9.89 0.40 -32.84
N ILE A 75 10.08 0.27 -34.15
CA ILE A 75 11.21 0.91 -34.84
C ILE A 75 10.70 2.27 -35.31
N LEU A 76 11.23 3.34 -34.71
CA LEU A 76 10.82 4.71 -35.04
C LEU A 76 12.02 5.46 -35.61
N ASN A 77 11.98 5.76 -36.92
CA ASN A 77 12.96 6.62 -37.57
C ASN A 77 12.27 7.79 -38.26
N ALA A 78 13.04 8.84 -38.54
CA ALA A 78 12.52 10.11 -39.04
C ALA A 78 11.93 10.02 -40.47
N SER A 79 12.17 8.92 -41.16
CA SER A 79 11.76 8.66 -42.55
C SER A 79 10.57 7.70 -42.68
N SER A 80 10.20 6.96 -41.63
CA SER A 80 9.17 5.91 -41.65
C SER A 80 8.13 6.06 -40.53
N ILE A 81 7.83 7.31 -40.16
CA ILE A 81 6.87 7.63 -39.09
C ILE A 81 5.47 7.04 -39.39
N ASP A 82 5.03 7.07 -40.64
CA ASP A 82 3.71 6.53 -41.01
C ASP A 82 3.65 5.00 -40.95
N ASP A 83 4.75 4.31 -41.27
CA ASP A 83 4.84 2.85 -41.08
C ASP A 83 4.74 2.50 -39.60
N ALA A 84 5.45 3.25 -38.74
CA ALA A 84 5.36 3.04 -37.31
C ALA A 84 3.97 3.35 -36.73
N LYS A 85 3.27 4.37 -37.23
CA LYS A 85 1.86 4.61 -36.86
C LYS A 85 0.99 3.41 -37.20
N ASN A 86 1.20 2.81 -38.37
CA ASN A 86 0.46 1.62 -38.77
C ASN A 86 0.80 0.43 -37.86
N GLU A 87 2.06 0.22 -37.51
CA GLU A 87 2.47 -0.83 -36.56
C GLU A 87 1.86 -0.62 -35.17
N ILE A 88 1.87 0.61 -34.65
CA ILE A 88 1.26 0.93 -33.36
C ILE A 88 -0.26 0.72 -33.41
N MET A 89 -0.92 1.15 -34.47
CA MET A 89 -2.36 0.94 -34.66
C MET A 89 -2.70 -0.56 -34.79
N LEU A 90 -1.84 -1.36 -35.40
CA LEU A 90 -2.00 -2.82 -35.46
C LEU A 90 -1.80 -3.48 -34.10
N ALA A 91 -0.85 -3.00 -33.29
CA ALA A 91 -0.56 -3.53 -31.97
C ALA A 91 -1.63 -3.15 -30.92
N TRP A 92 -2.07 -1.89 -30.92
CA TRP A 92 -2.91 -1.32 -29.87
C TRP A 92 -4.37 -1.10 -30.27
N GLY A 93 -4.67 -1.09 -31.57
CA GLY A 93 -5.98 -0.71 -32.09
C GLY A 93 -6.28 0.78 -31.91
N ASP A 94 -7.58 1.12 -31.91
CA ASP A 94 -8.02 2.46 -31.52
C ASP A 94 -7.98 2.60 -30.00
N THR A 95 -7.03 3.38 -29.51
CA THR A 95 -6.84 3.63 -28.07
C THR A 95 -7.81 4.67 -27.51
N GLY A 96 -8.63 5.31 -28.35
CA GLY A 96 -9.59 6.34 -27.93
C GLY A 96 -8.94 7.62 -27.37
N GLY A 97 -7.63 7.80 -27.57
CA GLY A 97 -6.84 8.91 -27.04
C GLY A 97 -5.61 9.23 -27.89
N SER A 98 -4.79 10.18 -27.41
CA SER A 98 -3.54 10.56 -28.05
C SER A 98 -2.39 9.72 -27.52
N ILE A 99 -1.46 9.37 -28.40
CA ILE A 99 -0.18 8.79 -28.01
C ILE A 99 0.68 9.89 -27.38
N LEU A 100 1.32 9.57 -26.26
CA LEU A 100 2.31 10.38 -25.57
C LEU A 100 3.71 9.83 -25.88
N TYR A 101 4.47 10.54 -26.70
CA TYR A 101 5.83 10.18 -27.09
C TYR A 101 6.85 10.86 -26.19
N VAL A 102 7.62 10.10 -25.42
CA VAL A 102 8.59 10.60 -24.46
C VAL A 102 10.00 10.45 -25.01
N VAL A 103 10.74 11.56 -25.11
CA VAL A 103 12.02 11.62 -25.81
C VAL A 103 12.99 12.61 -25.18
N SER A 104 14.28 12.36 -25.25
CA SER A 104 15.30 13.29 -24.75
C SER A 104 15.49 14.46 -25.71
N ASP A 105 15.71 15.65 -25.14
CA ASP A 105 16.12 16.85 -25.85
C ASP A 105 17.40 16.71 -26.69
N LYS A 106 18.14 15.61 -26.57
CA LYS A 106 19.27 15.28 -27.47
C LYS A 106 18.82 14.98 -28.90
N LYS A 107 17.56 14.60 -29.11
CA LYS A 107 16.98 14.29 -30.42
C LYS A 107 16.14 15.45 -30.99
N LYS A 108 16.57 16.72 -30.84
CA LYS A 108 15.76 17.91 -31.26
C LYS A 108 15.30 17.87 -32.71
N GLU A 109 16.11 17.34 -33.61
CA GLU A 109 15.77 17.24 -35.05
C GLU A 109 14.58 16.31 -35.34
N PHE A 110 14.30 15.37 -34.44
CA PHE A 110 13.18 14.43 -34.55
C PHE A 110 11.83 15.11 -34.23
N PHE A 111 11.83 16.14 -33.37
CA PHE A 111 10.62 16.80 -32.87
C PHE A 111 9.86 17.54 -33.98
N LEU A 112 10.59 18.16 -34.90
CA LEU A 112 10.01 18.90 -36.03
C LEU A 112 9.31 18.00 -37.05
N LYS A 113 9.60 16.70 -37.04
CA LYS A 113 8.97 15.71 -37.92
C LYS A 113 7.79 15.00 -37.25
N LEU A 114 7.84 14.86 -35.93
CA LEU A 114 6.73 14.36 -35.10
C LEU A 114 5.60 15.38 -34.91
N SER A 115 5.82 16.67 -35.14
CA SER A 115 4.78 17.71 -35.04
C SER A 115 3.61 17.51 -36.01
N ASN A 116 3.80 16.71 -37.07
CA ASN A 116 2.74 16.30 -38.00
C ASN A 116 1.96 15.05 -37.53
N CYS A 117 2.40 14.43 -36.43
CA CYS A 117 1.64 13.39 -35.75
C CYS A 117 0.71 14.06 -34.75
N SER A 118 -0.53 13.61 -34.66
CA SER A 118 -1.48 14.04 -33.62
C SER A 118 -1.10 13.49 -32.23
N TRP A 119 0.20 13.39 -31.95
CA TRP A 119 0.78 12.87 -30.71
C TRP A 119 1.17 14.03 -29.80
N LEU A 120 1.13 13.77 -28.50
CA LEU A 120 1.69 14.65 -27.49
C LEU A 120 3.15 14.27 -27.29
N ILE A 121 4.05 15.24 -27.30
CA ILE A 121 5.49 15.00 -27.18
C ILE A 121 5.92 15.49 -25.80
N VAL A 122 6.52 14.59 -25.01
CA VAL A 122 7.16 14.93 -23.74
C VAL A 122 8.66 14.92 -23.93
N VAL A 123 9.31 16.06 -23.72
CA VAL A 123 10.74 16.24 -23.90
C VAL A 123 11.44 16.24 -22.54
N LEU A 124 12.29 15.26 -22.30
CA LEU A 124 13.18 15.18 -21.14
C LEU A 124 14.42 16.06 -21.38
N ARG A 125 14.59 17.11 -20.56
CA ARG A 125 15.71 18.05 -20.67
C ARG A 125 17.02 17.44 -20.13
N SER A 126 18.13 17.74 -20.80
CA SER A 126 19.47 17.40 -20.31
C SER A 126 19.90 18.35 -19.18
N LEU A 127 20.61 17.83 -18.17
CA LEU A 127 21.17 18.63 -17.07
C LEU A 127 21.99 19.82 -17.63
N GLY A 128 21.66 21.04 -17.19
CA GLY A 128 22.36 22.27 -17.57
C GLY A 128 21.70 23.11 -18.68
N GLN A 129 20.55 22.69 -19.23
CA GLN A 129 19.67 23.51 -20.09
C GLN A 129 18.42 24.02 -19.35
N GLU A 130 18.56 24.36 -18.06
CA GLU A 130 17.55 25.11 -17.32
C GLU A 130 17.53 26.55 -17.84
N SER A 131 16.71 26.81 -18.85
CA SER A 131 16.46 28.17 -19.34
C SER A 131 15.88 29.04 -18.23
N ALA A 132 16.44 30.23 -18.03
CA ALA A 132 16.01 31.23 -17.05
C ALA A 132 14.58 31.81 -17.24
N ASP A 133 13.80 31.31 -18.20
CA ASP A 133 12.54 31.91 -18.65
C ASP A 133 11.29 31.03 -18.47
N VAL A 134 11.31 30.02 -17.58
CA VAL A 134 10.06 29.36 -17.17
C VAL A 134 10.08 29.19 -15.65
N THR A 135 9.32 30.06 -14.98
CA THR A 135 9.06 30.00 -13.54
C THR A 135 8.54 28.64 -13.10
N GLU A 136 9.05 28.18 -11.97
CA GLU A 136 8.42 27.14 -11.15
C GLU A 136 6.93 27.45 -10.99
N GLY A 137 6.07 26.56 -11.50
CA GLY A 137 4.62 26.69 -11.38
C GLY A 137 4.00 27.73 -12.33
N GLY A 138 3.38 27.24 -13.41
CA GLY A 138 2.41 28.01 -14.18
C GLY A 138 2.76 28.21 -15.65
N SER A 139 2.01 27.53 -16.51
CA SER A 139 1.51 27.98 -17.81
C SER A 139 2.36 29.00 -18.60
N SER A 140 3.19 28.51 -19.52
CA SER A 140 3.56 29.30 -20.72
C SER A 140 4.04 28.43 -21.89
N CYS A 141 3.11 27.67 -22.50
CA CYS A 141 3.09 27.49 -23.96
C CYS A 141 1.72 26.93 -24.38
N GLU A 142 0.69 27.78 -24.40
CA GLU A 142 -0.71 27.38 -24.66
C GLU A 142 -1.01 26.93 -26.10
N ASN A 143 -0.03 26.62 -26.95
CA ASN A 143 -0.31 26.17 -28.34
C ASN A 143 0.69 25.14 -28.93
N SER A 144 1.53 24.50 -28.11
CA SER A 144 2.51 23.52 -28.60
C SER A 144 2.12 22.12 -28.15
N SER A 145 2.13 21.14 -29.05
CA SER A 145 1.99 19.70 -28.73
C SER A 145 3.16 19.14 -27.89
N MET A 146 3.99 20.01 -27.30
CA MET A 146 5.22 19.68 -26.60
C MET A 146 5.13 20.09 -25.13
N ILE A 147 5.45 19.15 -24.25
CA ILE A 147 5.53 19.29 -22.80
C ILE A 147 6.98 19.02 -22.41
N PHE A 148 7.54 19.77 -21.47
CA PHE A 148 8.92 19.59 -21.03
C PHE A 148 8.94 19.09 -19.58
N ILE A 149 9.76 18.08 -19.33
CA ILE A 149 10.05 17.57 -17.98
C ILE A 149 11.56 17.64 -17.73
N ASN A 150 11.95 17.87 -16.48
CA ASN A 150 13.37 17.92 -16.10
C ASN A 150 13.86 16.57 -15.60
N LYS A 151 12.97 15.81 -14.96
CA LYS A 151 13.22 14.47 -14.43
C LYS A 151 12.18 13.49 -14.98
N LEU A 152 12.59 12.25 -15.19
CA LEU A 152 11.70 11.21 -15.73
C LEU A 152 10.58 10.84 -14.75
N GLU A 153 10.83 11.05 -13.45
CA GLU A 153 9.89 10.93 -12.34
C GLU A 153 8.64 11.82 -12.49
N GLU A 154 8.71 12.88 -13.29
CA GLU A 154 7.58 13.78 -13.58
C GLU A 154 6.59 13.17 -14.60
N LEU A 155 6.96 12.07 -15.28
CA LEU A 155 6.11 11.52 -16.33
C LEU A 155 4.74 11.03 -15.81
N PRO A 156 4.63 10.28 -14.70
CA PRO A 156 3.32 9.86 -14.18
C PRO A 156 2.41 11.04 -13.81
N SER A 157 2.93 12.09 -13.16
CA SER A 157 2.15 13.29 -12.85
C SER A 157 1.75 14.02 -14.12
N THR A 158 2.65 14.12 -15.11
CA THR A 158 2.33 14.69 -16.43
C THR A 158 1.18 13.95 -17.12
N VAL A 159 1.18 12.61 -17.11
CA VAL A 159 0.09 11.79 -17.65
C VAL A 159 -1.22 12.09 -16.92
N CYS A 160 -1.19 12.12 -15.58
CA CYS A 160 -2.36 12.44 -14.77
C CYS A 160 -2.89 13.85 -15.06
N HIS A 161 -2.02 14.84 -15.17
CA HIS A 161 -2.37 16.23 -15.49
C HIS A 161 -3.10 16.32 -16.84
N ILE A 162 -2.57 15.68 -17.89
CA ILE A 162 -3.18 15.65 -19.23
C ILE A 162 -4.58 15.02 -19.14
N ASN A 163 -4.69 13.87 -18.48
CA ASN A 163 -5.94 13.13 -18.34
C ASN A 163 -6.99 13.91 -17.53
N ARG A 164 -6.57 14.61 -16.47
CA ARG A 164 -7.42 15.50 -15.68
C ARG A 164 -7.95 16.66 -16.53
N LYS A 165 -7.07 17.33 -17.29
CA LYS A 165 -7.43 18.44 -18.18
C LYS A 165 -8.38 18.01 -19.30
N ALA A 166 -8.21 16.80 -19.84
CA ALA A 166 -9.07 16.24 -20.88
C ALA A 166 -10.49 15.92 -20.37
N THR A 167 -10.58 15.35 -19.17
CA THR A 167 -11.85 14.85 -18.59
C THR A 167 -12.63 15.95 -17.85
N GLY A 168 -11.96 17.02 -17.42
CA GLY A 168 -12.56 18.16 -16.74
C GLY A 168 -12.69 17.99 -15.22
N ASN A 169 -13.32 18.97 -14.56
CA ASN A 169 -13.36 19.10 -13.09
C ASN A 169 -14.21 18.03 -12.36
N SER A 170 -14.82 17.08 -13.07
CA SER A 170 -15.57 15.98 -12.47
C SER A 170 -14.69 14.84 -11.96
N VAL A 171 -13.39 14.84 -12.32
CA VAL A 171 -12.43 13.83 -11.87
C VAL A 171 -11.73 14.30 -10.60
N VAL A 172 -11.58 13.38 -9.66
CA VAL A 172 -10.88 13.59 -8.38
C VAL A 172 -9.52 12.93 -8.44
N THR A 173 -8.45 13.71 -8.26
CA THR A 173 -7.08 13.20 -8.24
C THR A 173 -6.70 12.71 -6.86
N VAL A 174 -6.31 11.43 -6.77
CA VAL A 174 -5.76 10.81 -5.58
C VAL A 174 -4.25 10.77 -5.69
N GLY A 175 -3.56 11.70 -5.04
CA GLY A 175 -2.13 11.61 -4.79
C GLY A 175 -1.86 10.46 -3.81
N TYR A 176 -0.98 9.52 -4.14
CA TYR A 176 -0.69 8.40 -3.25
C TYR A 176 0.80 8.20 -2.94
N VAL A 177 1.10 7.76 -1.72
CA VAL A 177 2.46 7.38 -1.31
C VAL A 177 2.49 6.16 -0.38
N MET A 178 3.37 5.21 -0.70
CA MET A 178 3.60 3.98 0.08
C MET A 178 4.91 3.34 -0.35
N LYS A 179 5.37 2.32 0.38
CA LYS A 179 6.59 1.59 0.01
C LYS A 179 6.46 0.95 -1.38
N PRO A 180 7.52 0.92 -2.21
CA PRO A 180 7.44 0.44 -3.60
C PRO A 180 6.83 -0.95 -3.77
N SER A 181 7.13 -1.90 -2.88
CA SER A 181 6.56 -3.25 -2.96
C SER A 181 5.03 -3.26 -2.78
N ARG A 182 4.50 -2.40 -1.88
CA ARG A 182 3.05 -2.29 -1.67
C ARG A 182 2.39 -1.55 -2.82
N GLU A 183 3.04 -0.50 -3.33
CA GLU A 183 2.57 0.19 -4.54
C GLU A 183 2.40 -0.82 -5.69
N GLU A 184 3.42 -1.64 -5.93
CA GLU A 184 3.41 -2.63 -7.00
C GLU A 184 2.31 -3.68 -6.79
N ASP A 185 2.09 -4.16 -5.56
CA ASP A 185 1.03 -5.12 -5.22
C ASP A 185 -0.38 -4.55 -5.50
N PHE A 186 -0.62 -3.29 -5.15
CA PHE A 186 -1.91 -2.62 -5.41
C PHE A 186 -2.09 -2.31 -6.90
N ALA A 187 -1.02 -1.85 -7.57
CA ALA A 187 -1.06 -1.54 -9.00
C ALA A 187 -1.33 -2.79 -9.84
N LYS A 188 -0.71 -3.94 -9.52
CA LYS A 188 -0.96 -5.23 -10.18
C LYS A 188 -2.44 -5.64 -10.19
N ARG A 189 -3.16 -5.30 -9.12
CA ARG A 189 -4.60 -5.55 -8.96
C ARG A 189 -5.47 -4.49 -9.64
N GLY A 190 -4.85 -3.47 -10.23
CA GLY A 190 -5.52 -2.38 -10.93
C GLY A 190 -6.03 -1.26 -10.02
N ALA A 191 -5.50 -1.12 -8.80
CA ALA A 191 -5.97 -0.13 -7.83
C ALA A 191 -5.60 1.31 -8.20
N PHE A 192 -4.49 1.51 -8.91
CA PHE A 192 -3.89 2.83 -9.19
C PHE A 192 -3.79 3.15 -10.69
N PRO A 193 -4.91 3.27 -11.41
CA PRO A 193 -4.88 3.68 -12.81
C PRO A 193 -4.46 5.15 -12.96
N LEU A 194 -3.61 5.42 -13.97
CA LEU A 194 -3.19 6.77 -14.37
C LEU A 194 -4.23 7.47 -15.27
N TYR A 195 -5.42 6.87 -15.42
CA TYR A 195 -6.55 7.38 -16.19
C TYR A 195 -7.83 7.28 -15.34
N PRO A 196 -8.87 8.07 -15.66
CA PRO A 196 -10.09 8.10 -14.85
C PRO A 196 -10.76 6.73 -14.75
N THR A 197 -11.07 6.31 -13.52
CA THR A 197 -11.87 5.13 -13.23
C THR A 197 -13.34 5.35 -13.56
N GLN A 198 -14.13 4.27 -13.54
CA GLN A 198 -15.59 4.32 -13.69
C GLN A 198 -16.29 5.19 -12.64
N ASN A 199 -15.68 5.43 -11.48
CA ASN A 199 -16.21 6.30 -10.44
C ASN A 199 -15.53 7.67 -10.39
N GLY A 200 -14.74 8.04 -11.41
CA GLY A 200 -14.18 9.38 -11.57
C GLY A 200 -12.97 9.68 -10.69
N LEU A 201 -12.23 8.67 -10.27
CA LEU A 201 -10.93 8.84 -9.59
C LEU A 201 -9.79 8.68 -10.59
N ILE A 202 -8.70 9.41 -10.39
CA ILE A 202 -7.42 9.20 -11.08
C ILE A 202 -6.31 9.13 -10.03
N PHE A 203 -5.39 8.19 -10.15
CA PHE A 203 -4.37 7.95 -9.13
C PHE A 203 -3.02 8.45 -9.62
N MET A 204 -2.42 9.37 -8.85
CA MET A 204 -1.14 9.98 -9.17
C MET A 204 -0.10 9.57 -8.11
N PRO A 205 0.98 8.88 -8.47
CA PRO A 205 2.04 8.58 -7.52
C PRO A 205 2.72 9.87 -7.09
N LEU A 206 2.82 10.08 -5.77
CA LEU A 206 3.67 11.11 -5.19
C LEU A 206 5.09 10.55 -5.03
N THR A 207 6.10 11.38 -5.30
CA THR A 207 7.51 11.01 -5.13
C THR A 207 8.24 12.06 -4.30
N PHE A 208 9.14 11.58 -3.44
CA PHE A 208 10.02 12.44 -2.63
C PHE A 208 11.27 12.91 -3.40
N GLU A 209 11.49 12.41 -4.63
CA GLU A 209 12.57 12.85 -5.53
C GLU A 209 12.26 14.20 -6.21
N LEU A 210 11.01 14.66 -6.10
CA LEU A 210 10.50 15.93 -6.60
C LEU A 210 9.94 16.77 -5.45
N PRO A 211 9.89 18.11 -5.59
CA PRO A 211 9.22 18.96 -4.61
C PRO A 211 7.76 18.52 -4.41
N LEU A 212 7.32 18.41 -3.15
CA LEU A 212 5.97 17.94 -2.82
C LEU A 212 4.89 18.97 -3.15
N SER A 213 5.18 20.27 -3.00
CA SER A 213 4.17 21.33 -3.16
C SER A 213 3.49 21.33 -4.53
N PRO A 214 4.20 21.30 -5.69
CA PRO A 214 3.55 21.23 -7.00
C PRO A 214 2.73 19.95 -7.20
N GLN A 215 3.23 18.81 -6.69
CA GLN A 215 2.52 17.54 -6.79
C GLN A 215 1.21 17.56 -5.98
N LEU A 216 1.25 18.12 -4.77
CA LEU A 216 0.10 18.16 -3.87
C LEU A 216 -0.96 19.16 -4.31
N GLN A 217 -0.59 20.24 -5.00
CA GLN A 217 -1.54 21.16 -5.64
C GLN A 217 -2.39 20.47 -6.73
N GLU A 218 -1.89 19.39 -7.33
CA GLU A 218 -2.64 18.61 -8.32
C GLU A 218 -3.51 17.50 -7.71
N ALA A 219 -3.34 17.21 -6.42
CA ALA A 219 -4.06 16.17 -5.69
C ALA A 219 -5.25 16.76 -4.91
N ASP A 220 -6.44 16.18 -5.12
CA ASP A 220 -7.63 16.51 -4.34
C ASP A 220 -7.68 15.68 -3.04
N ILE A 221 -7.09 14.48 -3.06
CA ILE A 221 -6.97 13.55 -1.94
C ILE A 221 -5.51 13.08 -1.82
N VAL A 222 -5.00 12.96 -0.60
CA VAL A 222 -3.74 12.28 -0.29
C VAL A 222 -4.02 10.95 0.41
N LEU A 223 -3.79 9.85 -0.30
CA LEU A 223 -3.81 8.50 0.25
C LEU A 223 -2.39 8.11 0.65
N HIS A 224 -2.18 7.68 1.88
CA HIS A 224 -0.84 7.29 2.29
C HIS A 224 -0.79 6.06 3.19
N LYS A 225 0.36 5.41 3.15
CA LYS A 225 0.71 4.33 4.07
C LYS A 225 1.92 4.71 4.91
N ALA A 226 1.78 5.76 5.73
CA ALA A 226 2.87 6.30 6.56
C ALA A 226 3.56 5.25 7.46
N THR A 227 2.84 4.18 7.83
CA THR A 227 3.38 3.08 8.62
C THR A 227 4.56 2.35 7.95
N ASP A 228 4.67 2.43 6.62
CA ASP A 228 5.80 1.89 5.86
C ASP A 228 7.07 2.74 5.94
N GLU A 229 6.91 4.02 6.26
CA GLU A 229 7.95 5.02 6.26
C GLU A 229 8.43 5.32 7.68
N ILE A 230 8.09 4.49 8.66
CA ILE A 230 8.56 4.61 10.05
C ILE A 230 10.01 4.13 10.12
N LYS A 231 10.91 4.98 10.62
CA LYS A 231 12.30 4.62 10.94
C LYS A 231 12.44 4.12 12.37
N SER A 232 11.79 4.80 13.31
CA SER A 232 11.82 4.46 14.74
C SER A 232 10.62 5.05 15.47
N ILE A 233 10.30 4.44 16.62
CA ILE A 233 9.26 4.92 17.53
C ILE A 233 9.87 5.11 18.92
N GLU A 234 9.76 6.30 19.48
CA GLU A 234 10.27 6.69 20.79
C GLU A 234 9.18 6.59 21.87
N LEU A 235 9.13 5.45 22.55
CA LEU A 235 8.13 5.20 23.61
C LEU A 235 8.41 5.92 24.94
N LYS A 236 9.53 6.63 25.07
CA LYS A 236 10.00 7.23 26.34
C LYS A 236 9.52 8.66 26.59
N SER A 237 8.91 9.33 25.62
CA SER A 237 8.48 10.72 25.79
C SER A 237 7.09 10.82 26.42
N ARG A 238 6.96 11.58 27.52
CA ARG A 238 5.69 11.94 28.17
C ARG A 238 4.85 12.96 27.37
N THR A 239 5.28 13.36 26.17
CA THR A 239 4.54 14.28 25.29
C THR A 239 3.62 13.54 24.30
N ASN A 240 2.77 14.31 23.61
CA ASN A 240 1.82 13.87 22.57
C ASN A 240 2.42 12.80 21.66
N PHE A 241 1.64 11.73 21.41
CA PHE A 241 2.08 10.54 20.69
C PHE A 241 2.57 10.82 19.26
N SER A 242 2.07 11.89 18.63
CA SER A 242 2.53 12.36 17.31
C SER A 242 4.03 12.61 17.24
N ASN A 243 4.64 13.05 18.34
CA ASN A 243 6.06 13.38 18.38
C ASN A 243 6.95 12.16 18.68
N ARG A 244 6.36 10.96 18.80
CA ARG A 244 7.09 9.71 19.08
C ARG A 244 7.51 8.98 17.82
N ILE A 245 6.88 9.27 16.68
CA ILE A 245 7.15 8.55 15.44
C ILE A 245 8.14 9.34 14.59
N VAL A 246 9.26 8.72 14.25
CA VAL A 246 10.24 9.29 13.33
C VAL A 246 10.03 8.64 11.98
N TYR A 247 9.49 9.39 11.02
CA TYR A 247 9.34 8.94 9.64
C TYR A 247 10.62 9.17 8.81
N THR A 248 10.65 8.66 7.58
CA THR A 248 11.61 9.09 6.56
C THR A 248 11.47 10.58 6.26
N SER A 249 12.53 11.22 5.74
CA SER A 249 12.53 12.66 5.49
C SER A 249 11.38 13.09 4.58
N GLY A 250 11.15 12.36 3.49
CA GLY A 250 10.04 12.66 2.58
C GLY A 250 8.66 12.54 3.24
N MET A 251 8.44 11.54 4.08
CA MET A 251 7.17 11.40 4.81
C MET A 251 7.01 12.47 5.90
N GLN A 252 8.10 12.92 6.54
CA GLN A 252 8.08 14.07 7.45
C GLN A 252 7.75 15.36 6.71
N ASP A 253 8.27 15.55 5.49
CA ASP A 253 7.97 16.70 4.64
C ASP A 253 6.49 16.70 4.23
N LEU A 254 5.95 15.54 3.86
CA LEU A 254 4.53 15.37 3.57
C LEU A 254 3.66 15.68 4.79
N GLN A 255 4.02 15.16 5.97
CA GLN A 255 3.30 15.43 7.21
C GLN A 255 3.26 16.93 7.50
N ARG A 256 4.40 17.63 7.45
CA ARG A 256 4.48 19.09 7.67
C ARG A 256 3.63 19.86 6.68
N TYR A 257 3.70 19.50 5.40
CA TYR A 257 2.87 20.14 4.38
C TYR A 257 1.38 20.01 4.69
N LEU A 258 0.92 18.82 5.08
CA LEU A 258 -0.49 18.55 5.38
C LEU A 258 -0.96 19.23 6.68
N GLU A 259 -0.07 19.41 7.66
CA GLU A 259 -0.34 20.21 8.87
C GLU A 259 -0.55 21.70 8.53
N ASP A 260 0.21 22.23 7.57
CA ASP A 260 0.07 23.61 7.08
C ASP A 260 -1.13 23.82 6.13
N HIS A 261 -1.75 22.73 5.63
CA HIS A 261 -2.87 22.76 4.68
C HIS A 261 -4.04 21.88 5.14
N PRO A 262 -4.79 22.30 6.19
CA PRO A 262 -5.86 21.48 6.79
C PRO A 262 -7.03 21.16 5.83
N ASP A 263 -7.19 21.96 4.78
CA ASP A 263 -8.21 21.77 3.74
C ASP A 263 -7.92 20.52 2.87
N CYS A 264 -6.66 20.08 2.76
CA CYS A 264 -6.30 18.89 1.99
C CYS A 264 -6.99 17.64 2.54
N CYS A 265 -7.66 16.86 1.69
CA CYS A 265 -8.30 15.62 2.12
C CYS A 265 -7.25 14.51 2.29
N VAL A 266 -7.02 14.04 3.52
CA VAL A 266 -6.04 12.98 3.82
C VAL A 266 -6.75 11.70 4.21
N ILE A 267 -6.38 10.59 3.59
CA ILE A 267 -6.90 9.25 3.88
C ILE A 267 -5.76 8.37 4.38
N ASP A 268 -5.74 8.01 5.66
CA ASP A 268 -6.42 8.67 6.80
C ASP A 268 -5.43 9.56 7.55
N SER A 269 -5.91 10.57 8.27
CA SER A 269 -5.03 11.49 9.03
C SER A 269 -4.02 10.72 9.89
N PHE A 270 -2.77 11.20 9.97
CA PHE A 270 -1.71 10.65 10.82
C PHE A 270 -2.18 10.39 12.25
N ASN A 271 -3.04 11.26 12.79
CA ASN A 271 -3.62 11.12 14.13
C ASN A 271 -4.49 9.87 14.28
N ASN A 272 -5.30 9.56 13.27
CA ASN A 272 -6.24 8.44 13.27
C ASN A 272 -5.53 7.09 13.14
N ILE A 273 -4.31 7.08 12.60
CA ILE A 273 -3.50 5.88 12.44
C ILE A 273 -2.74 5.51 13.72
N TYR A 274 -2.49 6.46 14.63
CA TYR A 274 -1.66 6.21 15.82
C TYR A 274 -2.18 5.08 16.71
N PRO A 275 -3.50 4.95 16.99
CA PRO A 275 -3.98 3.89 17.86
C PRO A 275 -3.61 2.49 17.37
N VAL A 276 -3.57 2.27 16.05
CA VAL A 276 -3.21 0.95 15.48
C VAL A 276 -1.69 0.74 15.35
N LEU A 277 -0.87 1.70 15.77
CA LEU A 277 0.58 1.57 15.87
C LEU A 277 1.05 1.18 17.28
N ASP A 278 0.17 1.33 18.27
CA ASP A 278 0.42 0.98 19.66
C ASP A 278 -0.55 -0.12 20.10
N ARG A 279 -0.02 -1.31 20.38
CA ARG A 279 -0.81 -2.46 20.85
C ARG A 279 -1.49 -2.19 22.17
N LEU A 280 -0.95 -1.33 23.04
CA LEU A 280 -1.63 -0.96 24.27
C LEU A 280 -2.87 -0.11 23.97
N GLU A 281 -2.71 0.95 23.18
CA GLU A 281 -3.79 1.88 22.85
C GLU A 281 -4.94 1.17 22.14
N ILE A 282 -4.65 0.33 21.14
CA ILE A 282 -5.72 -0.41 20.45
C ILE A 282 -6.43 -1.39 21.38
N GLN A 283 -5.72 -2.04 22.30
CA GLN A 283 -6.34 -2.95 23.26
C GLN A 283 -7.25 -2.19 24.24
N GLU A 284 -6.85 -1.01 24.71
CA GLU A 284 -7.68 -0.11 25.52
C GLU A 284 -8.92 0.40 24.76
N ILE A 285 -8.82 0.60 23.44
CA ILE A 285 -9.99 0.87 22.60
C ILE A 285 -10.91 -0.35 22.54
N LEU A 286 -10.36 -1.54 22.31
CA LEU A 286 -11.14 -2.78 22.20
C LEU A 286 -11.88 -3.16 23.51
N LEU A 287 -11.43 -2.68 24.67
CA LEU A 287 -12.18 -2.83 25.93
C LEU A 287 -13.56 -2.14 25.88
N ARG A 288 -13.75 -1.14 25.03
CA ARG A 288 -15.03 -0.42 24.91
C ARG A 288 -16.04 -1.14 24.02
N LEU A 289 -15.66 -2.25 23.38
CA LEU A 289 -16.60 -3.12 22.66
C LEU A 289 -17.64 -3.76 23.60
N GLU A 290 -17.40 -3.74 24.91
CA GLU A 290 -18.38 -4.19 25.89
C GLU A 290 -19.72 -3.46 25.79
N ASP A 291 -19.73 -2.24 25.26
CA ASP A 291 -20.94 -1.45 24.99
C ASP A 291 -21.84 -2.09 23.90
N LEU A 292 -21.31 -3.01 23.09
CA LEU A 292 -22.06 -3.76 22.07
C LEU A 292 -22.64 -5.08 22.62
N LYS A 293 -22.38 -5.44 23.89
CA LYS A 293 -22.87 -6.69 24.47
C LYS A 293 -24.40 -6.71 24.52
N THR A 294 -24.99 -7.76 23.98
CA THR A 294 -26.42 -8.06 24.11
C THR A 294 -26.59 -9.32 24.96
N GLU A 295 -27.43 -9.25 26.00
CA GLU A 295 -27.68 -10.39 26.88
C GLU A 295 -28.18 -11.62 26.09
N GLY A 296 -27.56 -12.78 26.34
CA GLY A 296 -27.97 -14.06 25.73
C GLY A 296 -27.44 -14.37 24.33
N ARG A 297 -26.53 -13.55 23.78
CA ARG A 297 -25.81 -13.81 22.51
C ARG A 297 -24.30 -13.94 22.73
N SER A 298 -23.59 -14.53 21.76
CA SER A 298 -22.13 -14.44 21.67
C SER A 298 -21.68 -12.98 21.75
N THR A 299 -20.56 -12.73 22.43
CA THR A 299 -20.05 -11.36 22.60
C THR A 299 -18.85 -11.10 21.70
N ILE A 300 -18.63 -9.83 21.35
CA ILE A 300 -17.41 -9.37 20.69
C ILE A 300 -16.57 -8.56 21.66
N ARG A 301 -15.28 -8.89 21.78
CA ARG A 301 -14.39 -8.29 22.78
C ARG A 301 -12.95 -8.21 22.33
N GLY A 302 -12.17 -7.38 23.02
CA GLY A 302 -10.72 -7.53 23.05
C GLY A 302 -10.28 -8.71 23.95
N PRO A 303 -9.08 -9.28 23.73
CA PRO A 303 -8.47 -10.23 24.65
C PRO A 303 -8.08 -9.54 25.96
N HIS A 304 -7.96 -10.29 27.05
CA HIS A 304 -7.32 -9.77 28.26
C HIS A 304 -5.84 -9.45 27.96
N PHE A 305 -5.30 -8.41 28.59
CA PHE A 305 -3.93 -7.98 28.34
C PHE A 305 -3.30 -7.27 29.54
N LEU A 306 -1.97 -7.25 29.56
CA LEU A 306 -1.15 -6.51 30.52
C LEU A 306 0.05 -5.90 29.81
N LYS A 307 0.26 -4.60 30.00
CA LYS A 307 1.48 -3.92 29.60
C LYS A 307 2.62 -4.25 30.58
N VAL A 308 3.80 -4.59 30.05
CA VAL A 308 5.02 -4.83 30.81
C VAL A 308 6.17 -3.98 30.29
N ASP A 309 6.85 -3.27 31.19
CA ASP A 309 8.05 -2.47 30.85
C ASP A 309 9.33 -3.28 31.09
N SER A 310 9.27 -4.31 31.94
CA SER A 310 10.34 -5.27 32.17
C SER A 310 9.79 -6.65 32.53
N PHE A 311 10.36 -7.71 31.95
CA PHE A 311 10.03 -9.09 32.31
C PHE A 311 10.57 -9.53 33.68
N LYS A 312 11.40 -8.69 34.33
CA LYS A 312 12.03 -8.96 35.63
C LYS A 312 11.33 -8.26 36.79
N GLU A 313 10.14 -7.72 36.56
CA GLU A 313 9.32 -7.08 37.60
C GLU A 313 8.91 -8.11 38.66
N PRO A 314 9.15 -7.85 39.96
CA PRO A 314 8.93 -8.84 41.02
C PRO A 314 7.46 -9.20 41.24
N ASP A 315 6.54 -8.28 40.91
CA ASP A 315 5.10 -8.41 41.02
C ASP A 315 4.42 -8.86 39.72
N LEU A 316 5.19 -9.21 38.67
CA LEU A 316 4.68 -9.57 37.35
C LEU A 316 3.60 -10.67 37.43
N LEU A 317 3.83 -11.74 38.19
CA LEU A 317 2.88 -12.86 38.28
C LEU A 317 1.57 -12.45 38.96
N GLN A 318 1.64 -11.60 39.98
CA GLN A 318 0.45 -11.06 40.63
C GLN A 318 -0.35 -10.19 39.64
N ARG A 319 0.33 -9.29 38.91
CA ARG A 319 -0.29 -8.42 37.91
C ARG A 319 -0.91 -9.19 36.74
N LEU A 320 -0.28 -10.29 36.30
CA LEU A 320 -0.87 -11.19 35.30
C LEU A 320 -2.19 -11.78 35.80
N SER A 321 -2.21 -12.27 37.05
CA SER A 321 -3.43 -12.81 37.64
C SER A 321 -4.53 -11.75 37.82
N GLU A 322 -4.18 -10.53 38.24
CA GLU A 322 -5.11 -9.40 38.36
C GLU A 322 -5.68 -8.97 37.00
N ALA A 323 -4.87 -9.08 35.94
CA ALA A 323 -5.27 -8.86 34.55
C ALA A 323 -6.03 -10.04 33.93
N LYS A 324 -6.34 -11.09 34.70
CA LYS A 324 -7.03 -12.32 34.25
C LYS A 324 -6.27 -13.08 33.16
N LEU A 325 -4.94 -12.99 33.14
CA LEU A 325 -4.10 -13.72 32.21
C LEU A 325 -3.68 -15.07 32.80
N SER A 326 -3.88 -16.13 32.02
CA SER A 326 -3.44 -17.50 32.32
C SER A 326 -2.45 -17.99 31.27
N LEU A 327 -1.69 -19.03 31.60
CA LEU A 327 -0.79 -19.67 30.64
C LEU A 327 -1.57 -20.70 29.78
N PRO A 328 -1.22 -20.85 28.48
CA PRO A 328 -0.20 -20.07 27.80
C PRO A 328 -0.69 -18.64 27.51
N SER A 329 0.24 -17.71 27.34
CA SER A 329 -0.06 -16.33 26.95
C SER A 329 0.80 -15.94 25.75
N ILE A 330 0.33 -15.03 24.91
CA ILE A 330 1.11 -14.49 23.81
C ILE A 330 1.69 -13.13 24.19
N VAL A 331 3.00 -12.97 24.03
CA VAL A 331 3.73 -11.73 24.29
C VAL A 331 4.04 -11.06 22.95
N LYS A 332 3.60 -9.81 22.82
CA LYS A 332 3.78 -8.99 21.62
C LYS A 332 4.51 -7.70 22.00
N PRO A 333 5.43 -7.17 21.16
CA PRO A 333 5.98 -5.83 21.36
C PRO A 333 4.86 -4.79 21.46
N GLN A 334 5.01 -3.73 22.26
CA GLN A 334 3.99 -2.67 22.30
C GLN A 334 3.85 -1.99 20.93
N VAL A 335 4.96 -1.80 20.21
CA VAL A 335 4.92 -1.29 18.83
C VAL A 335 4.29 -2.33 17.90
N ALA A 336 3.19 -1.96 17.22
CA ALA A 336 2.41 -2.87 16.40
C ALA A 336 2.95 -3.05 14.97
N CYS A 337 3.57 -2.03 14.39
CA CYS A 337 4.04 -2.03 13.00
C CYS A 337 5.19 -1.02 12.77
N GLY A 338 5.80 -1.07 11.58
CA GLY A 338 6.72 -0.05 11.08
C GLY A 338 8.19 -0.21 11.47
N VAL A 339 8.52 -1.14 12.39
CA VAL A 339 9.90 -1.43 12.78
C VAL A 339 10.19 -2.93 12.69
N ALA A 340 11.44 -3.30 12.39
CA ALA A 340 11.83 -4.68 12.07
C ALA A 340 11.42 -5.72 13.13
N ASN A 341 11.39 -5.34 14.41
CA ASN A 341 11.10 -6.24 15.52
C ASN A 341 9.64 -6.18 16.02
N ALA A 342 8.76 -5.40 15.39
CA ALA A 342 7.35 -5.25 15.82
C ALA A 342 6.54 -6.56 15.73
N HIS A 343 7.04 -7.52 14.96
CA HIS A 343 6.40 -8.81 14.68
C HIS A 343 7.06 -10.00 15.38
N ASN A 344 8.12 -9.75 16.17
CA ASN A 344 8.79 -10.77 16.98
C ASN A 344 7.94 -11.02 18.23
N MET A 345 7.19 -12.12 18.22
CA MET A 345 6.26 -12.50 19.28
C MET A 345 6.75 -13.79 19.95
N ALA A 346 6.19 -14.09 21.11
CA ALA A 346 6.40 -15.36 21.76
C ALA A 346 5.13 -15.88 22.41
N ILE A 347 4.94 -17.20 22.41
CA ILE A 347 3.96 -17.85 23.28
C ILE A 347 4.73 -18.48 24.44
N ILE A 348 4.33 -18.11 25.65
CA ILE A 348 4.93 -18.58 26.89
C ILE A 348 4.06 -19.67 27.51
N PHE A 349 4.69 -20.70 28.08
CA PHE A 349 4.01 -21.86 28.66
C PHE A 349 4.21 -21.94 30.17
N ARG A 350 5.24 -21.28 30.70
CA ARG A 350 5.59 -21.24 32.13
C ARG A 350 5.96 -19.83 32.55
N ASN A 351 5.85 -19.58 33.86
CA ASN A 351 6.22 -18.30 34.45
C ASN A 351 7.72 -18.01 34.33
N GLU A 352 8.56 -19.04 34.26
CA GLU A 352 10.01 -18.91 34.11
C GLU A 352 10.42 -18.39 32.73
N ASP A 353 9.58 -18.61 31.71
CA ASP A 353 9.88 -18.29 30.30
C ASP A 353 10.03 -16.76 30.07
N PHE A 354 9.51 -15.93 30.98
CA PHE A 354 9.68 -14.47 30.93
C PHE A 354 11.14 -14.02 31.11
N LYS A 355 11.96 -14.78 31.85
CA LYS A 355 13.30 -14.32 32.28
C LYS A 355 14.27 -14.10 31.11
N ASP A 356 14.15 -14.92 30.07
CA ASP A 356 15.06 -14.96 28.92
C ASP A 356 14.36 -14.61 27.60
N LEU A 357 13.21 -13.94 27.68
CA LEU A 357 12.39 -13.61 26.52
C LEU A 357 13.04 -12.51 25.66
N SER A 358 13.21 -12.78 24.37
CA SER A 358 13.83 -11.85 23.41
C SER A 358 12.85 -10.86 22.77
N VAL A 359 11.57 -10.91 23.16
CA VAL A 359 10.54 -9.98 22.67
C VAL A 359 10.90 -8.55 23.11
N PRO A 360 10.96 -7.57 22.18
CA PRO A 360 11.25 -6.18 22.51
C PRO A 360 10.34 -5.60 23.58
N LEU A 361 10.93 -4.87 24.53
CA LEU A 361 10.23 -4.11 25.57
C LEU A 361 10.06 -2.62 25.19
N PRO A 362 8.98 -1.95 25.66
CA PRO A 362 7.86 -2.52 26.41
C PRO A 362 7.00 -3.45 25.54
N ALA A 363 6.32 -4.38 26.19
CA ALA A 363 5.53 -5.41 25.55
C ALA A 363 4.12 -5.48 26.14
N VAL A 364 3.21 -6.13 25.41
CA VAL A 364 1.86 -6.48 25.84
C VAL A 364 1.80 -8.00 25.95
N VAL A 365 1.57 -8.49 27.17
CA VAL A 365 1.19 -9.89 27.41
C VAL A 365 -0.31 -9.97 27.19
N GLN A 366 -0.75 -10.88 26.34
CA GLN A 366 -2.12 -11.01 25.89
C GLN A 366 -2.62 -12.44 26.09
N GLU A 367 -3.91 -12.56 26.39
CA GLU A 367 -4.63 -13.84 26.48
C GLU A 367 -4.40 -14.68 25.23
N TYR A 368 -3.99 -15.93 25.42
CA TYR A 368 -4.03 -16.92 24.36
C TYR A 368 -5.42 -17.57 24.34
N VAL A 369 -6.20 -17.29 23.30
CA VAL A 369 -7.55 -17.80 23.14
C VAL A 369 -7.50 -19.13 22.38
N ASP A 370 -8.14 -20.18 22.87
CA ASP A 370 -8.32 -21.42 22.09
C ASP A 370 -9.40 -21.22 21.03
N HIS A 371 -9.08 -21.52 19.77
CA HIS A 371 -9.85 -21.06 18.60
C HIS A 371 -9.82 -22.03 17.42
N SER A 372 -9.68 -23.33 17.68
CA SER A 372 -9.70 -24.38 16.66
C SER A 372 -8.76 -24.13 15.47
N SER A 373 -7.60 -23.50 15.70
CA SER A 373 -6.65 -23.10 14.64
C SER A 373 -7.25 -22.26 13.51
N THR A 374 -8.31 -21.48 13.75
CA THR A 374 -9.03 -20.73 12.70
C THR A 374 -9.02 -19.22 12.97
N LEU A 375 -8.47 -18.45 12.03
CA LEU A 375 -8.43 -16.99 12.06
C LEU A 375 -9.37 -16.42 11.00
N TYR A 376 -10.25 -15.52 11.39
CA TYR A 376 -11.10 -14.75 10.48
C TYR A 376 -10.49 -13.37 10.29
N LYS A 377 -9.99 -13.09 9.10
CA LYS A 377 -9.39 -11.81 8.76
C LYS A 377 -10.39 -10.92 8.07
N PHE A 378 -10.85 -9.88 8.75
CA PHE A 378 -11.83 -8.92 8.23
C PHE A 378 -11.14 -7.71 7.59
N TYR A 379 -11.75 -7.21 6.51
CA TYR A 379 -11.31 -6.06 5.73
C TYR A 379 -12.45 -5.06 5.62
N VAL A 380 -12.25 -3.87 6.15
CA VAL A 380 -13.20 -2.76 6.09
C VAL A 380 -12.73 -1.79 5.00
N LEU A 381 -13.51 -1.71 3.92
CA LEU A 381 -13.31 -0.78 2.81
C LEU A 381 -14.48 0.22 2.81
N GLY A 382 -14.34 1.30 3.59
CA GLY A 382 -15.40 2.29 3.77
C GLY A 382 -16.59 1.73 4.55
N GLU A 383 -17.70 1.46 3.87
CA GLU A 383 -18.90 0.82 4.45
C GLU A 383 -18.97 -0.69 4.21
N LYS A 384 -18.11 -1.22 3.33
CA LYS A 384 -18.15 -2.64 2.98
C LYS A 384 -17.18 -3.41 3.87
N VAL A 385 -17.66 -4.55 4.38
CA VAL A 385 -16.87 -5.48 5.19
C VAL A 385 -16.73 -6.79 4.41
N PHE A 386 -15.50 -7.24 4.25
CA PHE A 386 -15.15 -8.53 3.66
C PHE A 386 -14.38 -9.37 4.68
N TYR A 387 -14.29 -10.67 4.47
CA TYR A 387 -13.42 -11.50 5.30
C TYR A 387 -12.83 -12.66 4.52
N ALA A 388 -11.72 -13.19 5.05
CA ALA A 388 -11.10 -14.43 4.60
C ALA A 388 -10.79 -15.30 5.81
N VAL A 389 -10.94 -16.61 5.65
CA VAL A 389 -10.61 -17.60 6.68
C VAL A 389 -9.19 -18.09 6.46
N LYS A 390 -8.38 -18.13 7.52
CA LYS A 390 -6.99 -18.57 7.50
C LYS A 390 -6.72 -19.59 8.60
N LYS A 391 -5.73 -20.46 8.34
CA LYS A 391 -5.15 -21.29 9.39
C LYS A 391 -4.40 -20.42 10.39
N SER A 392 -4.62 -20.69 11.66
CA SER A 392 -4.02 -20.01 12.81
C SER A 392 -3.20 -20.99 13.65
N THR A 393 -2.76 -20.51 14.81
CA THR A 393 -2.04 -21.29 15.82
C THR A 393 -2.96 -22.34 16.49
N PRO A 394 -2.47 -23.55 16.81
CA PRO A 394 -3.24 -24.60 17.51
C PRO A 394 -3.64 -24.21 18.92
N ASN A 395 -4.66 -24.87 19.46
CA ASN A 395 -5.06 -24.66 20.85
C ASN A 395 -3.93 -24.94 21.85
N ALA A 396 -4.07 -24.35 23.03
CA ALA A 396 -3.13 -24.37 24.13
C ALA A 396 -2.70 -25.80 24.51
N ASP A 397 -3.62 -26.76 24.54
CA ASP A 397 -3.31 -28.15 24.89
C ASP A 397 -2.34 -28.81 23.88
N ILE A 398 -2.52 -28.52 22.59
CA ILE A 398 -1.64 -28.99 21.52
C ILE A 398 -0.29 -28.27 21.61
N LEU A 399 -0.31 -26.95 21.80
CA LEU A 399 0.92 -26.15 21.93
C LEU A 399 1.75 -26.56 23.15
N MET A 400 1.12 -26.83 24.29
CA MET A 400 1.80 -27.33 25.49
C MET A 400 2.45 -28.68 25.25
N LYS A 401 1.75 -29.64 24.63
CA LYS A 401 2.33 -30.95 24.26
C LYS A 401 3.53 -30.81 23.33
N LEU A 402 3.46 -29.89 22.36
CA LEU A 402 4.58 -29.60 21.47
C LEU A 402 5.76 -28.99 22.24
N SER A 403 5.49 -28.06 23.16
CA SER A 403 6.52 -27.44 24.01
C SER A 403 7.17 -28.47 24.95
N GLU A 404 6.39 -29.36 25.57
CA GLU A 404 6.89 -30.47 26.42
C GLU A 404 7.87 -31.36 25.65
N SER A 405 7.57 -31.66 24.37
CA SER A 405 8.44 -32.46 23.51
C SER A 405 9.73 -31.75 23.10
N SER A 406 9.76 -30.42 23.13
CA SER A 406 10.90 -29.59 22.74
C SER A 406 11.66 -28.96 23.93
N GLY A 407 11.43 -29.44 25.15
CA GLY A 407 12.17 -28.97 26.34
C GLY A 407 11.54 -27.80 27.11
N LEU A 408 10.24 -27.53 26.90
CA LEU A 408 9.44 -26.50 27.58
C LEU A 408 9.88 -25.05 27.32
N GLU A 409 10.57 -24.79 26.21
CA GLU A 409 10.98 -23.44 25.84
C GLU A 409 9.81 -22.60 25.30
N PRO A 410 9.85 -21.26 25.47
CA PRO A 410 8.87 -20.37 24.84
C PRO A 410 8.96 -20.47 23.32
N LEU A 411 7.80 -20.40 22.67
CA LEU A 411 7.71 -20.47 21.22
C LEU A 411 7.88 -19.07 20.62
N VAL A 412 9.11 -18.72 20.23
CA VAL A 412 9.43 -17.44 19.61
C VAL A 412 9.25 -17.51 18.10
N PHE A 413 8.54 -16.56 17.50
CA PHE A 413 8.31 -16.51 16.06
C PHE A 413 8.12 -15.08 15.54
N ASP A 414 8.29 -14.93 14.23
CA ASP A 414 8.00 -13.70 13.50
C ASP A 414 6.69 -13.89 12.74
N SER A 415 5.65 -13.17 13.16
CA SER A 415 4.29 -13.28 12.60
C SER A 415 4.20 -12.95 11.10
N LEU A 416 5.17 -12.22 10.53
CA LEU A 416 5.21 -11.97 9.08
C LEU A 416 5.87 -13.10 8.29
N LYS A 417 6.72 -13.91 8.93
CA LYS A 417 7.45 -15.01 8.27
C LYS A 417 6.70 -16.32 8.35
N SER A 418 6.24 -16.67 9.55
CA SER A 418 5.55 -17.93 9.78
C SER A 418 4.80 -17.89 11.11
N LEU A 419 3.55 -18.34 11.11
CA LEU A 419 2.83 -18.72 12.31
C LEU A 419 3.15 -20.19 12.65
N PRO A 420 3.26 -20.54 13.94
CA PRO A 420 3.38 -21.93 14.35
C PRO A 420 2.05 -22.65 14.17
N THR A 421 1.76 -23.09 12.94
CA THR A 421 0.55 -23.83 12.60
C THR A 421 0.81 -25.35 12.69
N ALA A 422 -0.19 -26.13 13.11
CA ALA A 422 -0.08 -27.60 13.06
C ALA A 422 0.22 -28.09 11.64
N LYS A 423 1.12 -29.06 11.49
CA LYS A 423 1.36 -29.73 10.20
C LYS A 423 0.30 -30.81 10.00
N GLU A 424 -0.69 -30.52 9.17
CA GLU A 424 -1.46 -31.50 8.40
C GLU A 424 -2.44 -30.79 7.45
N ASP A 425 -2.52 -31.37 6.25
CA ASP A 425 -3.41 -31.04 5.14
C ASP A 425 -4.85 -31.40 5.51
N GLN A 426 -5.72 -30.38 5.58
CA GLN A 426 -7.14 -30.59 5.36
C GLN A 426 -7.53 -29.73 4.16
N HIS A 427 -7.90 -30.40 3.07
CA HIS A 427 -8.47 -29.78 1.89
C HIS A 427 -9.67 -28.91 2.30
N TYR A 428 -9.49 -27.59 2.32
CA TYR A 428 -10.62 -26.67 2.32
C TYR A 428 -11.08 -26.52 0.87
N GLY A 429 -12.05 -27.36 0.54
CA GLY A 429 -12.81 -27.25 -0.69
C GLY A 429 -13.59 -25.93 -0.73
N ASP A 430 -13.62 -25.38 -1.93
CA ASP A 430 -14.53 -24.37 -2.43
C ASP A 430 -15.91 -24.38 -1.76
N GLY A 431 -16.31 -23.22 -1.22
CA GLY A 431 -17.64 -22.66 -1.39
C GLY A 431 -18.88 -23.52 -1.10
N ASN A 432 -18.89 -24.44 -0.13
CA ASN A 432 -20.16 -24.97 0.36
C ASN A 432 -20.12 -25.42 1.83
N CYS A 433 -20.79 -24.64 2.69
CA CYS A 433 -21.02 -24.95 4.09
C CYS A 433 -21.89 -26.21 4.22
N SER A 434 -21.29 -27.38 4.43
CA SER A 434 -21.95 -28.50 5.11
C SER A 434 -20.97 -29.62 5.46
N LYS A 435 -20.36 -29.53 6.65
CA LYS A 435 -20.35 -30.60 7.68
C LYS A 435 -19.35 -30.31 8.83
N ALA A 436 -19.94 -30.02 9.99
CA ALA A 436 -19.48 -30.35 11.34
C ALA A 436 -18.21 -29.68 11.93
N THR A 437 -18.33 -28.39 12.32
CA THR A 437 -17.98 -27.87 13.67
C THR A 437 -18.87 -26.65 13.97
N ASN A 438 -19.42 -26.57 15.19
CA ASN A 438 -20.51 -25.66 15.61
C ASN A 438 -20.05 -24.24 15.99
N SER A 439 -19.24 -23.56 15.18
CA SER A 439 -18.92 -22.14 15.39
C SER A 439 -19.05 -21.34 14.09
N CYS A 440 -20.30 -21.14 13.66
CA CYS A 440 -20.58 -20.16 12.61
C CYS A 440 -20.21 -18.77 13.16
N VAL A 441 -19.36 -18.04 12.45
CA VAL A 441 -19.04 -16.65 12.78
C VAL A 441 -20.33 -15.82 12.75
N ASP A 442 -20.64 -15.08 13.82
CA ASP A 442 -21.74 -14.13 13.85
C ASP A 442 -21.33 -12.88 13.06
N LEU A 443 -21.68 -12.87 11.77
CA LEU A 443 -21.28 -11.79 10.86
C LEU A 443 -21.94 -10.46 11.21
N ASP A 444 -23.18 -10.48 11.69
CA ASP A 444 -23.90 -9.25 12.04
C ASP A 444 -23.19 -8.57 13.22
N LEU A 445 -22.83 -9.33 14.25
CA LEU A 445 -22.05 -8.85 15.39
C LEU A 445 -20.68 -8.27 14.96
N VAL A 446 -19.99 -8.95 14.04
CA VAL A 446 -18.69 -8.46 13.55
C VAL A 446 -18.84 -7.23 12.67
N ILE A 447 -19.90 -7.12 11.87
CA ILE A 447 -20.20 -5.93 11.06
C ILE A 447 -20.53 -4.74 11.97
N ASP A 448 -21.26 -4.95 13.06
CA ASP A 448 -21.53 -3.91 14.06
C ASP A 448 -20.24 -3.43 14.73
N ALA A 449 -19.34 -4.35 15.10
CA ALA A 449 -18.02 -4.00 15.62
C ALA A 449 -17.15 -3.29 14.57
N ALA A 450 -17.21 -3.68 13.30
CA ALA A 450 -16.49 -3.01 12.21
C ALA A 450 -16.98 -1.56 12.03
N ASN A 451 -18.30 -1.35 12.08
CA ASN A 451 -18.91 -0.01 12.00
C ASN A 451 -18.53 0.84 13.21
N TRP A 452 -18.53 0.26 14.41
CA TRP A 452 -18.11 0.92 15.64
C TRP A 452 -16.62 1.29 15.61
N LEU A 453 -15.73 0.36 15.25
CA LEU A 453 -14.29 0.59 15.11
C LEU A 453 -14.00 1.71 14.10
N ARG A 454 -14.70 1.69 12.96
CA ARG A 454 -14.60 2.74 11.95
C ARG A 454 -14.95 4.12 12.52
N GLY A 455 -15.98 4.21 13.36
CA GLY A 455 -16.38 5.45 14.01
C GLY A 455 -15.38 5.92 15.08
N VAL A 456 -14.89 5.01 15.91
CA VAL A 456 -13.97 5.31 17.01
C VAL A 456 -12.56 5.65 16.54
N LEU A 457 -12.06 4.92 15.53
CA LEU A 457 -10.73 5.14 14.96
C LEU A 457 -10.73 6.20 13.85
N ASP A 458 -11.90 6.53 13.29
CA ASP A 458 -12.06 7.37 12.09
C ASP A 458 -11.13 6.93 10.93
N LEU A 459 -10.99 5.62 10.77
CA LEU A 459 -10.26 5.00 9.66
C LEU A 459 -11.21 4.62 8.53
N THR A 460 -10.85 4.97 7.30
CA THR A 460 -11.60 4.65 6.08
C THR A 460 -11.30 3.23 5.63
N ILE A 461 -10.04 2.81 5.73
CA ILE A 461 -9.58 1.49 5.27
C ILE A 461 -8.71 0.84 6.33
N PHE A 462 -9.19 -0.25 6.90
CA PHE A 462 -8.47 -1.03 7.90
C PHE A 462 -8.90 -2.49 7.84
N GLY A 463 -8.18 -3.35 8.54
CA GLY A 463 -8.57 -4.74 8.75
C GLY A 463 -8.36 -5.14 10.19
N PHE A 464 -9.03 -6.19 10.62
CA PHE A 464 -8.88 -6.72 11.96
C PHE A 464 -9.04 -8.23 11.95
N ASP A 465 -8.32 -8.88 12.84
CA ASP A 465 -8.24 -10.33 12.91
C ASP A 465 -9.07 -10.81 14.10
N VAL A 466 -10.00 -11.74 13.85
CA VAL A 466 -10.93 -12.29 14.83
C VAL A 466 -10.69 -13.78 14.99
N VAL A 467 -10.67 -14.24 16.24
CA VAL A 467 -10.72 -15.66 16.59
C VAL A 467 -12.00 -15.94 17.37
N ILE A 468 -12.56 -17.14 17.23
CA ILE A 468 -13.78 -17.54 17.96
C ILE A 468 -13.36 -18.44 19.11
N GLN A 469 -13.60 -18.00 20.34
CA GLN A 469 -13.22 -18.73 21.54
C GLN A 469 -14.00 -20.05 21.66
N GLU A 470 -13.28 -21.16 21.87
CA GLU A 470 -13.91 -22.45 22.18
C GLU A 470 -14.67 -22.41 23.51
N GLY A 471 -15.82 -23.08 23.56
CA GLY A 471 -16.70 -23.10 24.73
C GLY A 471 -17.63 -21.90 24.79
N THR A 472 -17.10 -20.67 24.94
CA THR A 472 -17.94 -19.45 25.07
C THR A 472 -18.51 -18.96 23.74
N CYS A 473 -17.85 -19.28 22.62
CA CYS A 473 -18.18 -18.78 21.29
C CYS A 473 -18.09 -17.24 21.18
N ASP A 474 -17.26 -16.60 22.01
CA ASP A 474 -16.97 -15.17 21.91
C ASP A 474 -16.07 -14.86 20.72
N HIS A 475 -16.34 -13.75 20.05
CA HIS A 475 -15.53 -13.19 18.96
C HIS A 475 -14.47 -12.29 19.55
N VAL A 476 -13.21 -12.72 19.52
CA VAL A 476 -12.10 -11.99 20.12
C VAL A 476 -11.27 -11.31 19.02
N ILE A 477 -11.22 -9.98 19.04
CA ILE A 477 -10.41 -9.18 18.09
C ILE A 477 -8.96 -9.15 18.58
N VAL A 478 -8.06 -9.88 17.91
CA VAL A 478 -6.68 -10.11 18.36
C VAL A 478 -5.65 -9.18 17.71
N ASP A 479 -6.00 -8.53 16.60
CA ASP A 479 -5.15 -7.57 15.88
C ASP A 479 -5.98 -6.59 15.05
N VAL A 480 -5.49 -5.36 14.85
CA VAL A 480 -6.10 -4.33 13.99
C VAL A 480 -5.00 -3.65 13.18
N ASN A 481 -5.20 -3.52 11.87
CA ASN A 481 -4.21 -3.07 10.91
C ASN A 481 -4.77 -1.94 10.03
N TYR A 482 -4.09 -0.80 9.96
CA TYR A 482 -4.40 0.23 8.96
C TYR A 482 -4.06 -0.26 7.54
N LEU A 483 -4.88 0.09 6.53
CA LEU A 483 -4.63 -0.14 5.10
C LEU A 483 -3.90 -1.46 4.80
N PRO A 484 -4.51 -2.62 5.13
CA PRO A 484 -3.95 -3.94 4.81
C PRO A 484 -3.98 -4.18 3.29
N SER A 485 -3.36 -5.26 2.82
CA SER A 485 -3.34 -5.57 1.38
C SER A 485 -4.65 -6.14 0.83
N PHE A 486 -5.56 -6.66 1.67
CA PHE A 486 -6.85 -7.28 1.28
C PHE A 486 -6.76 -8.19 0.02
N LYS A 487 -5.64 -8.91 -0.13
CA LYS A 487 -5.33 -9.74 -1.31
C LYS A 487 -6.16 -11.02 -1.38
N GLU A 488 -6.80 -11.38 -0.28
CA GLU A 488 -7.67 -12.53 -0.16
C GLU A 488 -9.10 -12.23 -0.64
N VAL A 489 -9.43 -10.97 -0.92
CA VAL A 489 -10.71 -10.55 -1.51
C VAL A 489 -10.54 -10.41 -3.03
N PRO A 490 -11.43 -11.00 -3.85
CA PRO A 490 -11.37 -10.90 -5.31
C PRO A 490 -11.32 -9.45 -5.82
N ASP A 491 -10.50 -9.20 -6.84
CA ASP A 491 -10.19 -7.86 -7.33
C ASP A 491 -11.40 -7.14 -7.94
N ASP A 492 -12.29 -7.88 -8.60
CA ASP A 492 -13.54 -7.39 -9.18
C ASP A 492 -14.52 -6.84 -8.13
N ILE A 493 -14.33 -7.19 -6.87
CA ILE A 493 -15.13 -6.71 -5.73
C ILE A 493 -14.33 -5.71 -4.88
N ALA A 494 -13.08 -6.05 -4.54
CA ALA A 494 -12.24 -5.29 -3.63
C ALA A 494 -11.83 -3.93 -4.20
N ILE A 495 -11.45 -3.87 -5.49
CA ILE A 495 -10.94 -2.65 -6.11
C ILE A 495 -12.04 -1.60 -6.27
N PRO A 496 -13.25 -1.94 -6.77
CA PRO A 496 -14.36 -0.99 -6.74
C PRO A 496 -14.73 -0.54 -5.32
N ALA A 497 -14.73 -1.44 -4.33
CA ALA A 497 -15.01 -1.08 -2.95
C ALA A 497 -13.96 -0.12 -2.36
N PHE A 498 -12.68 -0.34 -2.66
CA PHE A 498 -11.58 0.54 -2.28
C PHE A 498 -11.73 1.94 -2.89
N TRP A 499 -12.06 2.03 -4.18
CA TRP A 499 -12.32 3.32 -4.84
C TRP A 499 -13.54 4.03 -4.25
N GLU A 500 -14.65 3.31 -4.01
CA GLU A 500 -15.85 3.90 -3.40
C GLU A 500 -15.57 4.43 -1.99
N ALA A 501 -14.76 3.72 -1.19
CA ALA A 501 -14.37 4.17 0.14
C ALA A 501 -13.61 5.51 0.10
N ILE A 502 -12.64 5.64 -0.81
CA ILE A 502 -11.87 6.88 -1.02
C ILE A 502 -12.80 8.02 -1.45
N LYS A 503 -13.66 7.77 -2.44
CA LYS A 503 -14.57 8.78 -2.98
C LYS A 503 -15.56 9.28 -1.94
N LYS A 504 -16.20 8.38 -1.19
CA LYS A 504 -17.15 8.74 -0.12
C LYS A 504 -16.48 9.56 0.98
N LYS A 505 -15.26 9.22 1.40
CA LYS A 505 -14.53 10.00 2.43
C LYS A 505 -14.28 11.43 1.95
N PHE A 506 -13.96 11.61 0.67
CA PHE A 506 -13.78 12.94 0.06
C PHE A 506 -15.09 13.74 -0.02
N GLU A 507 -16.18 13.11 -0.47
CA GLU A 507 -17.51 13.74 -0.52
C GLU A 507 -17.98 14.18 0.87
N LEU A 508 -17.74 13.36 1.89
CA LEU A 508 -18.05 13.69 3.29
C LEU A 508 -17.22 14.87 3.80
N LYS A 509 -15.93 14.97 3.43
CA LYS A 509 -15.10 16.12 3.82
C LYS A 509 -15.53 17.41 3.14
N ARG A 510 -15.96 17.36 1.87
CA ARG A 510 -16.46 18.53 1.13
C ARG A 510 -17.85 19.01 1.57
N SER A 511 -18.62 18.15 2.22
CA SER A 511 -19.97 18.45 2.71
C SER A 511 -19.96 19.06 4.12
N LYS A 512 -18.80 19.04 4.80
CA LYS A 512 -18.56 19.71 6.09
C LYS A 512 -17.93 21.07 5.82
#